data_AF-A0A2P5YXY8-F1
#
_entry.id   AF-A0A2P5YXY8-F1
#
_cell.length_a   1.000
_cell.length_b   1.000
_cell.length_c   1.000
_cell.angle_alpha   90.00
_cell.angle_beta   90.00
_cell.angle_gamma   90.00
#
_symmetry.space_group_name_H-M   'P 1'
#
loop_
_entity.id
_entity.type
_entity.pdbx_description
1 polymer ?
#
loop_
_entity_poly.entity_id
_entity_poly.type
_entity_poly.pdbx_seq_one_letter_code
_entity_poly.pdbx_strand_id
1 'polypeptide(L)'
;MVLQLAMELPFVSYAALFIVSFLIVRTVISIRNRSKLPPGPTALPVIGHLHLLSPFIHQTFQKLSSIHGALMYLRLESVECVVVSNPELAKELLKHHELTFSARKHTAAIDHLTYNSSFAFAPYGTYWKFIKKLRTFELLGNRTLGQFLPVRTKELHHFISFLLDKSKSSETVNLSKSSETVNLTEELLKLTNNVISQMMMSIRCSGTGDQADGVRTLVREVTEIFGEFNVSDIIWFFKNIDVQGFRKRVLDIHSRYDSLLEKIMRDREELRKNKKPNDEDVKDFLDMMLDVFEDEHSEIQLTRNHIKALILVRFFNSRYRHNNNSSRMGIELINNPETLRKTQQELDQVVGTSRLVQEFDTQRLPYLQAIIKESSAKNRIDYWNPCFHLQLPVVMIPKVVATATFESIASGCVFDFFVNCILKGYIKNFEVHDPHRVGRIAIDLQGRVNDCRALTYRQDIKAKDIEKYKTLKLPTRQWGYVVISTPDGVLDYEEAIRRNVGRQVLGYFH
;
A
#
# COMPACT_ATOMS: atom_id res chain seq x y z
N MET A 1 40.60 35.66 -33.59
CA MET A 1 40.00 34.32 -33.52
C MET A 1 40.96 33.27 -32.92
N VAL A 2 42.18 33.09 -33.46
CA VAL A 2 43.16 32.10 -32.95
C VAL A 2 43.62 32.35 -31.50
N LEU A 3 43.86 33.61 -31.12
CA LEU A 3 44.24 34.01 -29.75
C LEU A 3 43.13 33.81 -28.70
N GLN A 4 41.86 33.77 -29.12
CA GLN A 4 40.71 33.61 -28.23
C GLN A 4 40.50 32.13 -27.90
N LEU A 5 40.73 31.24 -28.87
CA LEU A 5 40.75 29.79 -28.66
C LEU A 5 41.94 29.34 -27.78
N ALA A 6 43.09 30.01 -27.89
CA ALA A 6 44.29 29.67 -27.11
C ALA A 6 44.16 29.96 -25.59
N MET A 7 43.32 30.91 -25.18
CA MET A 7 43.07 31.21 -23.76
C MET A 7 41.96 30.35 -23.13
N GLU A 8 41.05 29.79 -23.94
CA GLU A 8 39.97 28.88 -23.48
C GLU A 8 40.49 27.47 -23.17
N LEU A 9 41.47 26.97 -23.94
CA LEU A 9 42.12 25.66 -23.79
C LEU A 9 42.68 25.36 -22.37
N PRO A 10 43.46 26.27 -21.74
CA PRO A 10 43.94 26.04 -20.38
C PRO A 10 42.80 26.04 -19.36
N PHE A 11 41.78 26.88 -19.52
CA PHE A 11 40.62 26.91 -18.62
C PHE A 11 39.83 25.60 -18.65
N VAL A 12 39.61 25.04 -19.85
CA VAL A 12 38.98 23.71 -20.03
C VAL A 12 39.84 22.60 -19.39
N SER A 13 41.17 22.67 -19.53
CA SER A 13 42.10 21.72 -18.91
C SER A 13 42.09 21.78 -17.38
N TYR A 14 42.11 22.98 -16.78
CA TYR A 14 42.00 23.16 -15.33
C TYR A 14 40.64 22.69 -14.80
N ALA A 15 39.55 22.97 -15.52
CA ALA A 15 38.22 22.47 -15.18
C ALA A 15 38.17 20.93 -15.22
N ALA A 16 38.76 20.31 -16.25
CA ALA A 16 38.84 18.85 -16.37
C ALA A 16 39.66 18.22 -15.22
N LEU A 17 40.82 18.79 -14.88
CA LEU A 17 41.65 18.34 -13.76
C LEU A 17 40.94 18.50 -12.41
N PHE A 18 40.21 19.60 -12.22
CA PHE A 18 39.40 19.81 -11.02
C PHE A 18 38.27 18.77 -10.90
N ILE A 19 37.57 18.48 -12.00
CA ILE A 19 36.52 17.44 -12.04
C ILE A 19 37.12 16.07 -11.72
N VAL A 20 38.25 15.71 -12.34
CA VAL A 20 38.92 14.42 -12.10
C VAL A 20 39.38 14.31 -10.64
N SER A 21 40.01 15.34 -10.09
CA SER A 21 40.43 15.40 -8.69
C SER A 21 39.24 15.27 -7.74
N PHE A 22 38.15 16.00 -8.00
CA PHE A 22 36.91 15.92 -7.23
C PHE A 22 36.28 14.51 -7.26
N LEU A 23 36.24 13.87 -8.43
CA LEU A 23 35.74 12.50 -8.59
C LEU A 23 36.60 11.49 -7.84
N ILE A 24 37.94 11.63 -7.87
CA ILE A 24 38.87 10.77 -7.12
C ILE A 24 38.64 10.94 -5.61
N VAL A 25 38.60 12.17 -5.10
CA VAL A 25 38.36 12.46 -3.67
C VAL A 25 37.02 11.87 -3.22
N ARG A 26 35.94 12.09 -3.98
CA ARG A 26 34.61 11.50 -3.69
C ARG A 26 34.64 9.98 -3.68
N THR A 27 35.41 9.35 -4.57
CA THR A 27 35.54 7.90 -4.65
C THR A 27 36.28 7.34 -3.44
N VAL A 28 37.40 7.96 -3.04
CA VAL A 28 38.18 7.57 -1.85
C VAL A 28 37.35 7.69 -0.56
N ILE A 29 36.65 8.82 -0.38
CA ILE A 29 35.75 9.02 0.78
C ILE A 29 34.65 7.96 0.77
N SER A 30 34.06 7.68 -0.40
CA SER A 30 33.00 6.70 -0.53
C SER A 30 33.46 5.28 -0.20
N ILE A 31 34.69 4.89 -0.53
CA ILE A 31 35.24 3.56 -0.21
C ILE A 31 35.51 3.44 1.29
N ARG A 32 36.07 4.49 1.92
CA ARG A 32 36.38 4.49 3.36
C ARG A 32 35.15 4.28 4.24
N ASN A 33 34.00 4.83 3.82
CA ASN A 33 32.75 4.73 4.59
C ASN A 33 32.00 3.40 4.40
N ARG A 34 32.38 2.53 3.46
CA ARG A 34 31.69 1.25 3.21
C ARG A 34 31.85 0.23 4.34
N SER A 35 32.92 0.29 5.13
CA SER A 35 33.23 -0.74 6.14
C SER A 35 32.22 -0.83 7.30
N LYS A 36 31.35 0.17 7.45
CA LYS A 36 30.33 0.23 8.52
C LYS A 36 28.89 0.08 8.02
N LEU A 37 28.69 -0.11 6.71
CA LEU A 37 27.37 -0.09 6.09
C LEU A 37 26.94 -1.50 5.65
N PRO A 38 25.62 -1.78 5.58
CA PRO A 38 25.10 -3.01 5.00
C PRO A 38 25.63 -3.25 3.57
N PRO A 39 25.63 -4.51 3.09
CA PRO A 39 26.06 -4.84 1.74
C PRO A 39 25.22 -4.09 0.70
N GLY A 40 25.77 -3.79 -0.47
CA GLY A 40 25.03 -3.08 -1.50
C GLY A 40 25.76 -3.04 -2.84
N PRO A 41 25.04 -2.67 -3.91
CA PRO A 41 25.62 -2.50 -5.24
C PRO A 41 26.71 -1.43 -5.27
N THR A 42 27.47 -1.40 -6.37
CA THR A 42 28.52 -0.40 -6.54
C THR A 42 27.92 0.97 -6.89
N ALA A 43 28.09 1.94 -5.99
CA ALA A 43 27.67 3.31 -6.23
C ALA A 43 28.59 4.03 -7.23
N LEU A 44 28.00 4.77 -8.20
CA LEU A 44 28.75 5.69 -9.06
C LEU A 44 29.11 6.98 -8.30
N PRO A 45 30.20 7.66 -8.71
CA PRO A 45 30.50 9.02 -8.24
C PRO A 45 29.36 9.96 -8.62
N VAL A 46 29.03 10.93 -7.77
CA VAL A 46 28.02 11.99 -7.99
C VAL A 46 26.57 11.55 -8.16
N ILE A 47 26.26 10.38 -8.72
CA ILE A 47 24.86 9.93 -8.92
C ILE A 47 24.48 8.84 -7.91
N GLY A 48 25.47 8.14 -7.33
CA GLY A 48 25.22 7.03 -6.43
C GLY A 48 24.56 5.87 -7.18
N HIS A 49 23.37 5.45 -6.73
CA HIS A 49 22.61 4.31 -7.24
C HIS A 49 21.38 4.72 -8.07
N LEU A 50 21.18 6.01 -8.34
CA LEU A 50 20.03 6.47 -9.14
C LEU A 50 20.01 5.82 -10.53
N HIS A 51 21.18 5.54 -11.10
CA HIS A 51 21.32 4.85 -12.39
C HIS A 51 20.74 3.43 -12.42
N LEU A 52 20.54 2.80 -11.26
CA LEU A 52 19.93 1.47 -11.14
C LEU A 52 18.41 1.53 -11.05
N LEU A 53 17.84 2.69 -10.72
CA LEU A 53 16.40 2.82 -10.50
C LEU A 53 15.64 2.81 -11.82
N SER A 54 14.73 1.85 -11.96
CA SER A 54 13.72 1.87 -13.02
C SER A 54 12.47 2.65 -12.56
N PRO A 55 11.54 3.02 -13.47
CA PRO A 55 10.26 3.61 -13.10
C PRO A 55 9.47 2.80 -12.07
N PHE A 56 9.73 1.49 -11.95
CA PHE A 56 9.18 0.64 -10.90
C PHE A 56 10.27 0.36 -9.83
N ILE A 57 10.44 1.32 -8.92
CA ILE A 57 11.50 1.27 -7.88
C ILE A 57 11.39 0.01 -7.01
N HIS A 58 10.18 -0.42 -6.64
CA HIS A 58 9.95 -1.61 -5.82
C HIS A 58 10.45 -2.90 -6.50
N GLN A 59 10.24 -3.06 -7.82
CA GLN A 59 10.75 -4.23 -8.57
C GLN A 59 12.28 -4.19 -8.66
N THR A 60 12.84 -2.99 -8.83
CA THR A 60 14.28 -2.78 -8.82
C THR A 60 14.87 -3.22 -7.48
N PHE A 61 14.27 -2.77 -6.38
CA PHE A 61 14.71 -3.14 -5.03
C PHE A 61 14.58 -4.63 -4.75
N GLN A 62 13.51 -5.27 -5.24
CA GLN A 62 13.37 -6.72 -5.14
C GLN A 62 14.49 -7.46 -5.88
N LYS A 63 14.81 -7.05 -7.12
CA LYS A 63 15.91 -7.64 -7.91
C LYS A 63 17.25 -7.43 -7.22
N LEU A 64 17.54 -6.22 -6.76
CA LEU A 64 18.78 -5.91 -6.05
C LEU A 64 18.89 -6.69 -4.74
N SER A 65 17.79 -6.85 -4.00
CA SER A 65 17.77 -7.61 -2.76
C SER A 65 17.99 -9.11 -2.99
N SER A 66 17.50 -9.67 -4.09
CA SER A 66 17.80 -11.07 -4.43
C SER A 66 19.28 -11.33 -4.69
N ILE A 67 20.06 -10.29 -5.03
CA ILE A 67 21.49 -10.37 -5.33
C ILE A 67 22.33 -10.03 -4.09
N HIS A 68 21.98 -8.95 -3.38
CA HIS A 68 22.79 -8.38 -2.30
C HIS A 68 22.33 -8.79 -0.90
N GLY A 69 21.19 -9.48 -0.78
CA GLY A 69 20.64 -9.97 0.47
C GLY A 69 19.46 -9.16 1.00
N ALA A 70 18.99 -9.58 2.17
CA ALA A 70 17.76 -9.06 2.78
C ALA A 70 17.91 -7.67 3.44
N LEU A 71 19.13 -7.21 3.68
CA LEU A 71 19.42 -5.88 4.19
C LEU A 71 20.48 -5.25 3.29
N MET A 72 20.10 -4.22 2.54
CA MET A 72 21.01 -3.58 1.59
C MET A 72 21.07 -2.07 1.74
N TYR A 73 22.25 -1.51 1.51
CA TYR A 73 22.48 -0.08 1.51
C TYR A 73 22.43 0.47 0.08
N LEU A 74 21.68 1.55 -0.09
CA LEU A 74 21.59 2.34 -1.30
C LEU A 74 21.85 3.81 -0.97
N ARG A 75 22.46 4.49 -1.93
CA ARG A 75 22.78 5.93 -1.88
C ARG A 75 22.20 6.59 -3.12
N LEU A 76 21.16 7.38 -2.95
CA LEU A 76 20.55 8.21 -4.00
C LEU A 76 21.12 9.62 -3.87
N GLU A 77 22.35 9.79 -4.38
CA GLU A 77 23.17 10.99 -4.20
C GLU A 77 23.25 11.49 -2.75
N SER A 78 22.48 12.52 -2.38
CA SER A 78 22.41 13.09 -1.03
C SER A 78 21.55 12.28 -0.05
N VAL A 79 20.79 11.29 -0.54
CA VAL A 79 19.89 10.48 0.27
C VAL A 79 20.50 9.12 0.52
N GLU A 80 20.74 8.81 1.79
CA GLU A 80 21.13 7.47 2.22
C GLU A 80 19.88 6.65 2.52
N CYS A 81 19.82 5.45 1.97
CA CYS A 81 18.67 4.57 2.06
C CYS A 81 19.12 3.18 2.48
N VAL A 82 18.43 2.59 3.44
CA VAL A 82 18.56 1.17 3.77
C VAL A 82 17.28 0.49 3.32
N VAL A 83 17.42 -0.53 2.49
CA VAL A 83 16.31 -1.35 2.03
C VAL A 83 16.34 -2.66 2.79
N VAL A 84 15.24 -2.91 3.48
CA VAL A 84 15.01 -4.16 4.22
C VAL A 84 14.02 -4.97 3.42
N SER A 85 14.36 -6.21 3.13
CA SER A 85 13.60 -7.18 2.34
C SER A 85 13.43 -8.49 3.07
N ASN A 86 13.37 -8.49 4.40
CA ASN A 86 13.03 -9.66 5.23
C ASN A 86 11.91 -9.28 6.23
N PRO A 87 10.92 -10.15 6.45
CA PRO A 87 9.77 -9.83 7.30
C PRO A 87 10.10 -9.81 8.79
N GLU A 88 11.02 -10.64 9.28
CA GLU A 88 11.52 -10.60 10.66
C GLU A 88 12.24 -9.28 10.95
N LEU A 89 13.17 -8.87 10.07
CA LEU A 89 13.88 -7.59 10.18
C LEU A 89 12.93 -6.40 10.03
N ALA A 90 11.97 -6.47 9.12
CA ALA A 90 10.92 -5.46 8.98
C ALA A 90 10.13 -5.30 10.29
N LYS A 91 9.76 -6.41 10.92
CA LYS A 91 9.06 -6.42 12.21
C LYS A 91 9.94 -5.85 13.32
N GLU A 92 11.23 -6.17 13.35
CA GLU A 92 12.17 -5.61 14.32
C GLU A 92 12.25 -4.08 14.22
N LEU A 93 12.44 -3.56 13.01
CA LEU A 93 12.54 -2.12 12.76
C LEU A 93 11.22 -1.38 13.03
N LEU A 94 10.09 -1.93 12.60
CA LEU A 94 8.79 -1.27 12.68
C LEU A 94 8.08 -1.46 14.02
N LYS A 95 8.43 -2.48 14.82
CA LYS A 95 7.79 -2.76 16.13
C LYS A 95 8.71 -2.47 17.31
N HIS A 96 9.97 -2.89 17.25
CA HIS A 96 10.90 -2.78 18.37
C HIS A 96 11.70 -1.47 18.32
N HIS A 97 12.02 -0.98 17.13
CA HIS A 97 12.74 0.28 16.92
C HIS A 97 11.90 1.38 16.27
N GLU A 98 10.57 1.35 16.49
CA GLU A 98 9.63 2.25 15.80
C GLU A 98 9.98 3.73 15.96
N LEU A 99 10.43 4.15 17.14
CA LEU A 99 10.73 5.56 17.43
C LEU A 99 11.92 6.07 16.61
N THR A 100 12.96 5.25 16.45
CA THR A 100 14.15 5.59 15.67
C THR A 100 13.85 5.70 14.18
N PHE A 101 12.93 4.88 13.67
CA PHE A 101 12.53 4.85 12.25
C PHE A 101 11.22 5.60 11.96
N SER A 102 10.67 6.30 12.95
CA SER A 102 9.39 7.03 12.80
C SER A 102 9.53 8.33 12.02
N ALA A 103 10.73 8.93 12.02
CA ALA A 103 11.02 10.17 11.32
C ALA A 103 11.01 9.95 9.80
N ARG A 104 10.34 10.86 9.08
CA ARG A 104 10.21 10.80 7.61
C ARG A 104 11.00 11.93 6.98
N LYS A 105 11.50 11.69 5.76
CA LYS A 105 12.23 12.73 5.03
C LYS A 105 11.23 13.71 4.42
N HIS A 106 11.46 14.99 4.67
CA HIS A 106 10.70 16.08 4.08
C HIS A 106 11.22 16.41 2.67
N THR A 107 10.29 16.62 1.74
CA THR A 107 10.57 17.11 0.37
C THR A 107 9.99 18.51 0.22
N ALA A 108 10.50 19.28 -0.76
CA ALA A 108 10.00 20.63 -1.01
C ALA A 108 8.48 20.66 -1.26
N ALA A 109 7.94 19.63 -1.94
CA ALA A 109 6.50 19.49 -2.14
C ALA A 109 5.73 19.30 -0.82
N ILE A 110 6.23 18.45 0.08
CA ILE A 110 5.60 18.22 1.38
C ILE A 110 5.62 19.52 2.19
N ASP A 111 6.78 20.16 2.30
CA ASP A 111 6.97 21.33 3.15
C ASP A 111 6.06 22.49 2.71
N HIS A 112 6.05 22.80 1.41
CA HIS A 112 5.21 23.87 0.89
C HIS A 112 3.72 23.52 0.90
N LEU A 113 3.30 22.34 0.44
CA LEU A 113 1.87 22.01 0.36
C LEU A 113 1.22 21.75 1.71
N THR A 114 1.99 21.32 2.72
CA THR A 114 1.47 20.99 4.05
C THR A 114 1.80 22.04 5.10
N TYR A 115 2.23 23.24 4.70
CA TYR A 115 2.54 24.35 5.61
C TYR A 115 3.57 23.98 6.69
N ASN A 116 4.56 23.14 6.36
CA ASN A 116 5.51 22.52 7.29
C ASN A 116 4.86 21.77 8.48
N SER A 117 3.58 21.44 8.35
CA SER A 117 2.68 21.05 9.43
C SER A 117 2.00 19.71 9.16
N SER A 118 2.61 18.86 8.32
CA SER A 118 2.01 17.58 7.94
C SER A 118 2.04 16.58 9.07
N PHE A 119 0.87 16.14 9.53
CA PHE A 119 0.76 14.95 10.40
C PHE A 119 1.41 13.69 9.79
N ALA A 120 1.28 13.51 8.47
CA ALA A 120 1.81 12.32 7.82
C ALA A 120 3.34 12.29 7.75
N PHE A 121 4.02 13.43 7.89
CA PHE A 121 5.48 13.52 7.82
C PHE A 121 6.13 14.04 9.11
N ALA A 122 5.33 14.49 10.08
CA ALA A 122 5.81 14.99 11.36
C ALA A 122 6.59 13.92 12.13
N PRO A 123 7.70 14.31 12.79
CA PRO A 123 8.43 13.42 13.68
C PRO A 123 7.56 13.01 14.86
N TYR A 124 7.87 11.86 15.45
CA TYR A 124 7.18 11.41 16.65
C TYR A 124 7.39 12.39 17.79
N GLY A 125 6.30 12.93 18.34
CA GLY A 125 6.32 13.96 19.37
C GLY A 125 4.92 14.20 19.94
N THR A 126 4.79 15.22 20.80
CA THR A 126 3.51 15.63 21.40
C THR A 126 2.47 15.97 20.33
N TYR A 127 2.86 16.78 19.33
CA TYR A 127 2.03 17.13 18.17
C TYR A 127 1.50 15.90 17.44
N TRP A 128 2.39 14.98 17.04
CA TRP A 128 1.99 13.78 16.32
C TRP A 128 1.03 12.90 17.14
N LYS A 129 1.29 12.74 18.45
CA LYS A 129 0.41 11.97 19.34
C LYS A 129 -0.98 12.59 19.46
N PHE A 130 -1.04 13.90 19.65
CA PHE A 130 -2.29 14.66 19.77
C PHE A 130 -3.13 14.54 18.49
N ILE A 131 -2.54 14.82 17.34
CA ILE A 131 -3.24 14.71 16.06
C ILE A 131 -3.65 13.27 15.74
N LYS A 132 -2.79 12.28 16.06
CA LYS A 132 -3.14 10.86 15.89
C LYS A 132 -4.35 10.49 16.74
N LYS A 133 -4.39 10.92 18.00
CA LYS A 133 -5.53 10.72 18.91
C LYS A 133 -6.77 11.37 18.31
N LEU A 134 -6.68 12.65 17.97
CA LEU A 134 -7.77 13.42 17.38
C LEU A 134 -8.35 12.74 16.13
N ARG A 135 -7.50 12.37 15.16
CA ARG A 135 -7.94 11.68 13.94
C ARG A 135 -8.58 10.31 14.23
N THR A 136 -8.03 9.56 15.18
CA THR A 136 -8.52 8.21 15.50
C THR A 136 -9.89 8.27 16.17
N PHE A 137 -10.12 9.25 17.04
CA PHE A 137 -11.38 9.43 17.75
C PHE A 137 -12.43 10.17 16.91
N GLU A 138 -12.09 11.33 16.36
CA GLU A 138 -13.05 12.20 15.66
C GLU A 138 -13.40 11.69 14.26
N LEU A 139 -12.41 11.23 13.47
CA LEU A 139 -12.66 10.87 12.06
C LEU A 139 -12.86 9.36 11.84
N LEU A 140 -12.06 8.55 12.51
CA LEU A 140 -12.04 7.09 12.33
C LEU A 140 -12.76 6.33 13.46
N GLY A 141 -13.38 7.06 14.38
CA GLY A 141 -14.15 6.47 15.47
C GLY A 141 -15.42 5.79 14.94
N ASN A 142 -15.83 4.69 15.58
CA ASN A 142 -17.03 3.94 15.19
C ASN A 142 -18.29 4.82 15.22
N ARG A 143 -18.39 5.76 16.17
CA ARG A 143 -19.50 6.72 16.27
C ARG A 143 -19.58 7.57 15.01
N THR A 144 -18.49 8.23 14.62
CA THR A 144 -18.45 9.10 13.45
C THR A 144 -18.62 8.33 12.15
N LEU A 145 -18.05 7.12 12.05
CA LEU A 145 -18.27 6.24 10.90
C LEU A 145 -19.74 5.85 10.75
N GLY A 146 -20.46 5.67 11.86
CA GLY A 146 -21.91 5.48 11.88
C GLY A 146 -22.67 6.73 11.43
N GLN A 147 -22.27 7.92 11.88
CA GLN A 147 -22.87 9.19 11.45
C GLN A 147 -22.71 9.45 9.94
N PHE A 148 -21.58 9.05 9.35
CA PHE A 148 -21.33 9.18 7.91
C PHE A 148 -21.86 7.99 7.07
N LEU A 149 -22.50 6.99 7.69
CA LEU A 149 -23.08 5.85 6.96
C LEU A 149 -24.13 6.29 5.90
N PRO A 150 -25.04 7.24 6.17
CA PRO A 150 -26.01 7.69 5.17
C PRO A 150 -25.34 8.33 3.95
N VAL A 151 -24.25 9.09 4.18
CA VAL A 151 -23.47 9.75 3.11
C VAL A 151 -22.85 8.71 2.18
N ARG A 152 -22.17 7.69 2.76
CA ARG A 152 -21.57 6.60 1.98
C ARG A 152 -22.61 5.80 1.21
N THR A 153 -23.73 5.47 1.87
CA THR A 153 -24.84 4.73 1.26
C THR A 153 -25.45 5.49 0.09
N LYS A 154 -25.65 6.81 0.24
CA LYS A 154 -26.21 7.67 -0.81
C LYS A 154 -25.30 7.72 -2.05
N GLU A 155 -24.00 7.94 -1.88
CA GLU A 155 -23.07 7.98 -3.02
C GLU A 155 -22.89 6.59 -3.66
N LEU A 156 -22.92 5.50 -2.88
CA LEU A 156 -22.92 4.13 -3.41
C LEU A 156 -24.17 3.85 -4.25
N HIS A 157 -25.36 4.20 -3.76
CA HIS A 157 -26.60 4.05 -4.54
C HIS A 157 -26.56 4.87 -5.83
N HIS A 158 -26.05 6.10 -5.77
CA HIS A 158 -25.90 6.93 -6.97
C HIS A 158 -24.97 6.29 -8.00
N PHE A 159 -23.85 5.72 -7.55
CA PHE A 159 -22.92 5.00 -8.43
C PHE A 159 -23.56 3.75 -9.06
N ILE A 160 -24.32 2.98 -8.29
CA ILE A 160 -25.05 1.80 -8.80
C ILE A 160 -26.11 2.23 -9.83
N SER A 161 -26.91 3.25 -9.52
CA SER A 161 -27.91 3.79 -10.45
C SER A 161 -27.26 4.27 -11.75
N PHE A 162 -26.13 4.97 -11.67
CA PHE A 162 -25.37 5.40 -12.84
C PHE A 162 -24.94 4.21 -13.73
N LEU A 163 -24.43 3.13 -13.13
CA LEU A 163 -24.06 1.93 -13.87
C LEU A 163 -25.28 1.23 -14.51
N LEU A 164 -26.41 1.19 -13.81
CA LEU A 164 -27.66 0.64 -14.32
C LEU A 164 -28.21 1.44 -15.50
N ASP A 165 -28.18 2.76 -15.41
CA ASP A 165 -28.64 3.66 -16.48
C ASP A 165 -27.78 3.51 -17.74
N LYS A 166 -26.45 3.42 -17.57
CA LYS A 166 -25.51 3.15 -18.66
C LYS A 166 -25.70 1.76 -19.30
N SER A 167 -26.04 0.76 -18.49
CA SER A 167 -26.39 -0.57 -19.00
C SER A 167 -27.66 -0.54 -19.85
N LYS A 168 -28.71 0.13 -19.39
CA LYS A 168 -30.00 0.23 -20.10
C LYS A 168 -29.91 1.05 -21.39
N SER A 169 -29.11 2.12 -21.41
CA SER A 169 -28.87 2.91 -22.62
C SER A 169 -28.09 2.14 -23.69
N SER A 170 -27.27 1.15 -23.30
CA SER A 170 -26.60 0.26 -24.26
C SER A 170 -27.55 -0.77 -24.89
N GLU A 171 -28.65 -1.13 -24.21
CA GLU A 171 -29.61 -2.13 -24.69
C GLU A 171 -30.62 -1.54 -25.70
N THR A 172 -30.87 -0.23 -25.63
CA THR A 172 -31.79 0.50 -26.54
C THR A 172 -31.13 0.99 -27.83
N VAL A 173 -29.79 0.91 -27.96
CA VAL A 173 -29.02 1.36 -29.14
C VAL A 173 -28.46 0.16 -29.92
N ASN A 174 -29.26 -0.90 -30.09
CA ASN A 174 -28.90 -2.09 -30.86
C ASN A 174 -28.90 -1.90 -32.39
N LEU A 175 -28.61 -0.70 -32.92
CA LEU A 175 -28.63 -0.51 -34.39
C LEU A 175 -27.53 0.33 -35.04
N SER A 176 -26.60 1.03 -34.34
CA SER A 176 -25.52 1.71 -35.09
C SER A 176 -24.31 2.32 -34.34
N LYS A 177 -24.18 2.25 -33.01
CA LYS A 177 -23.00 2.84 -32.33
C LYS A 177 -22.46 1.95 -31.22
N SER A 178 -21.15 1.70 -31.31
CA SER A 178 -20.26 1.05 -30.35
C SER A 178 -20.82 1.05 -28.92
N SER A 179 -20.97 -0.14 -28.33
CA SER A 179 -21.29 -0.34 -26.92
C SER A 179 -20.51 0.67 -26.07
N GLU A 180 -21.22 1.48 -25.28
CA GLU A 180 -20.62 2.56 -24.52
C GLU A 180 -19.81 1.96 -23.36
N THR A 181 -18.50 1.80 -23.57
CA THR A 181 -17.60 1.26 -22.54
C THR A 181 -17.47 2.25 -21.38
N VAL A 182 -17.61 1.75 -20.14
CA VAL A 182 -17.47 2.57 -18.94
C VAL A 182 -16.08 2.39 -18.34
N ASN A 183 -15.35 3.49 -18.13
CA ASN A 183 -14.09 3.47 -17.41
C ASN A 183 -14.33 3.40 -15.89
N LEU A 184 -14.36 2.17 -15.35
CA LEU A 184 -14.56 1.95 -13.91
C LEU A 184 -13.53 2.66 -13.04
N THR A 185 -12.29 2.86 -13.52
CA THR A 185 -11.25 3.53 -12.72
C THR A 185 -11.58 4.99 -12.47
N GLU A 186 -12.08 5.70 -13.47
CA GLU A 186 -12.46 7.11 -13.33
C GLU A 186 -13.72 7.28 -12.48
N GLU A 187 -14.70 6.39 -12.65
CA GLU A 187 -15.95 6.46 -11.89
C GLU A 187 -15.76 6.08 -10.41
N LEU A 188 -14.93 5.08 -10.12
CA LEU A 188 -14.53 4.75 -8.73
C LEU A 188 -13.74 5.89 -8.07
N LEU A 189 -12.91 6.61 -8.83
CA LEU A 189 -12.24 7.82 -8.36
C LEU A 189 -13.25 8.92 -8.00
N LYS A 190 -14.27 9.15 -8.84
CA LYS A 190 -15.32 10.13 -8.58
C LYS A 190 -16.11 9.76 -7.32
N LEU A 191 -16.53 8.51 -7.19
CA LEU A 191 -17.23 7.99 -6.01
C LEU A 191 -16.39 8.24 -4.74
N THR A 192 -15.12 7.83 -4.76
CA THR A 192 -14.23 7.98 -3.60
C THR A 192 -14.05 9.45 -3.23
N ASN A 193 -13.79 10.33 -4.20
CA ASN A 193 -13.62 11.76 -3.96
C ASN A 193 -14.90 12.41 -3.41
N ASN A 194 -16.08 12.04 -3.91
CA ASN A 194 -17.35 12.55 -3.40
C ASN A 194 -17.56 12.16 -1.94
N VAL A 195 -17.36 10.89 -1.59
CA VAL A 195 -17.50 10.39 -0.21
C VAL A 195 -16.56 11.14 0.72
N ILE A 196 -15.29 11.30 0.35
CA ILE A 196 -14.31 12.01 1.20
C ILE A 196 -14.67 13.49 1.32
N SER A 197 -14.97 14.17 0.21
CA SER A 197 -15.28 15.60 0.25
C SER A 197 -16.54 15.90 1.04
N GLN A 198 -17.53 15.01 1.01
CA GLN A 198 -18.71 15.13 1.84
C GLN A 198 -18.40 14.87 3.32
N MET A 199 -17.62 13.83 3.65
CA MET A 199 -17.22 13.58 5.05
C MET A 199 -16.31 14.70 5.61
N MET A 200 -15.51 15.34 4.76
CA MET A 200 -14.50 16.30 5.19
C MET A 200 -15.04 17.73 5.28
N MET A 201 -15.82 18.17 4.29
CA MET A 201 -16.25 19.57 4.13
C MET A 201 -17.72 19.67 3.71
N SER A 202 -18.48 18.57 3.71
CA SER A 202 -19.84 18.44 3.15
C SER A 202 -20.01 18.99 1.72
N ILE A 203 -18.94 18.97 0.91
CA ILE A 203 -18.96 19.41 -0.50
C ILE A 203 -18.91 18.18 -1.41
N ARG A 204 -19.75 18.15 -2.46
CA ARG A 204 -19.71 17.07 -3.46
C ARG A 204 -18.83 17.48 -4.65
N CYS A 205 -17.74 16.76 -4.90
CA CYS A 205 -16.81 17.04 -6.01
C CYS A 205 -17.42 16.88 -7.41
N SER A 206 -18.47 16.07 -7.55
CA SER A 206 -19.20 15.89 -8.80
C SER A 206 -20.43 16.80 -8.94
N GLY A 207 -20.60 17.77 -8.04
CA GLY A 207 -21.66 18.76 -8.14
C GLY A 207 -21.37 19.77 -9.25
N THR A 208 -22.41 20.39 -9.80
CA THR A 208 -22.28 21.54 -10.68
C THR A 208 -22.05 22.79 -9.84
N GLY A 209 -20.81 23.28 -9.77
CA GLY A 209 -20.48 24.49 -9.04
C GLY A 209 -18.98 24.77 -9.02
N ASP A 210 -18.61 26.05 -9.04
CA ASP A 210 -17.22 26.54 -9.10
C ASP A 210 -16.33 25.95 -7.99
N GLN A 211 -16.86 25.78 -6.77
CA GLN A 211 -16.12 25.18 -5.67
C GLN A 211 -15.80 23.69 -5.89
N ALA A 212 -16.73 22.92 -6.47
CA ALA A 212 -16.54 21.49 -6.73
C ALA A 212 -15.47 21.25 -7.79
N ASP A 213 -15.49 22.06 -8.86
CA ASP A 213 -14.50 22.03 -9.94
C ASP A 213 -13.11 22.47 -9.44
N GLY A 214 -13.05 23.49 -8.59
CA GLY A 214 -11.83 23.92 -7.90
C GLY A 214 -11.21 22.81 -7.05
N VAL A 215 -12.00 22.16 -6.18
CA VAL A 215 -11.54 21.03 -5.35
C VAL A 215 -11.05 19.88 -6.22
N ARG A 216 -11.81 19.50 -7.26
CA ARG A 216 -11.44 18.39 -8.16
C ARG A 216 -10.09 18.64 -8.84
N THR A 217 -9.90 19.85 -9.36
CA THR A 217 -8.68 20.24 -10.08
C THR A 217 -7.48 20.25 -9.14
N LEU A 218 -7.62 20.86 -7.96
CA LEU A 218 -6.55 20.91 -6.96
C LEU A 218 -6.17 19.54 -6.42
N VAL A 219 -7.15 18.68 -6.11
CA VAL A 219 -6.87 17.33 -5.61
C VAL A 219 -6.14 16.48 -6.67
N ARG A 220 -6.37 16.72 -7.97
CA ARG A 220 -5.60 16.09 -9.05
C ARG A 220 -4.17 16.60 -9.08
N GLU A 221 -3.96 17.90 -9.19
CA GLU A 221 -2.62 18.49 -9.32
C GLU A 221 -1.74 18.24 -8.09
N VAL A 222 -2.32 18.30 -6.89
CA VAL A 222 -1.62 17.93 -5.65
C VAL A 222 -1.14 16.48 -5.70
N THR A 223 -1.99 15.56 -6.18
CA THR A 223 -1.64 14.14 -6.26
C THR A 223 -0.51 13.90 -7.26
N GLU A 224 -0.53 14.61 -8.39
CA GLU A 224 0.53 14.55 -9.40
C GLU A 224 1.86 15.05 -8.83
N ILE A 225 1.86 16.19 -8.15
CA ILE A 225 3.07 16.77 -7.54
C ILE A 225 3.67 15.89 -6.46
N PHE A 226 2.85 15.33 -5.56
CA PHE A 226 3.35 14.41 -4.53
C PHE A 226 3.99 13.14 -5.12
N GLY A 227 3.56 12.75 -6.33
CA GLY A 227 4.07 11.59 -7.04
C GLY A 227 5.25 11.87 -7.97
N GLU A 228 5.55 13.13 -8.25
CA GLU A 228 6.55 13.52 -9.25
C GLU A 228 7.95 13.55 -8.66
N PHE A 229 8.94 13.15 -9.46
CA PHE A 229 10.34 13.13 -9.06
C PHE A 229 10.96 14.51 -9.22
N ASN A 230 11.44 15.07 -8.10
CA ASN A 230 12.13 16.36 -8.07
C ASN A 230 13.65 16.17 -7.95
N VAL A 231 14.39 16.68 -8.93
CA VAL A 231 15.85 16.62 -8.98
C VAL A 231 16.48 17.40 -7.82
N SER A 232 15.87 18.53 -7.43
CA SER A 232 16.41 19.41 -6.37
C SER A 232 16.33 18.80 -4.96
N ASP A 233 15.47 17.80 -4.74
CA ASP A 233 15.36 17.08 -3.45
C ASP A 233 16.43 15.99 -3.27
N ILE A 234 17.08 15.59 -4.37
CA ILE A 234 18.03 14.46 -4.42
C ILE A 234 19.44 14.94 -4.73
N ILE A 235 19.60 15.93 -5.61
CA ILE A 235 20.90 16.42 -6.04
C ILE A 235 21.23 17.73 -5.31
N TRP A 236 22.20 17.70 -4.40
CA TRP A 236 22.52 18.85 -3.53
C TRP A 236 22.85 20.14 -4.29
N PHE A 237 23.51 20.06 -5.45
CA PHE A 237 23.92 21.24 -6.22
C PHE A 237 22.76 21.90 -7.00
N PHE A 238 21.64 21.20 -7.17
CA PHE A 238 20.41 21.77 -7.74
C PHE A 238 19.40 22.23 -6.68
N LYS A 239 19.74 22.17 -5.39
CA LYS A 239 18.82 22.50 -4.29
C LYS A 239 18.23 23.92 -4.40
N ASN A 240 18.99 24.85 -4.97
CA ASN A 240 18.57 26.26 -5.13
C ASN A 240 18.14 26.62 -6.56
N ILE A 241 18.18 25.68 -7.50
CA ILE A 241 17.89 25.92 -8.91
C ILE A 241 16.66 25.11 -9.30
N ASP A 242 15.57 25.79 -9.66
CA ASP A 242 14.32 25.14 -10.09
C ASP A 242 14.40 24.69 -11.55
N VAL A 243 15.28 23.71 -11.84
CA VAL A 243 15.56 23.22 -13.20
C VAL A 243 14.29 22.69 -13.90
N GLN A 244 13.35 22.12 -13.13
CA GLN A 244 12.13 21.49 -13.65
C GLN A 244 10.90 22.42 -13.59
N GLY A 245 11.01 23.64 -13.05
CA GLY A 245 9.85 24.48 -12.73
C GLY A 245 8.93 23.89 -11.66
N PHE A 246 9.43 22.89 -10.91
CA PHE A 246 8.70 22.15 -9.89
C PHE A 246 8.32 23.06 -8.73
N ARG A 247 9.26 23.89 -8.25
CA ARG A 247 9.01 24.80 -7.13
C ARG A 247 7.95 25.85 -7.51
N LYS A 248 8.02 26.41 -8.72
CA LYS A 248 7.00 27.36 -9.20
C LYS A 248 5.59 26.74 -9.22
N ARG A 249 5.46 25.51 -9.73
CA ARG A 249 4.18 24.77 -9.74
C ARG A 249 3.66 24.49 -8.34
N VAL A 250 4.53 24.05 -7.43
CA VAL A 250 4.17 23.81 -6.02
C VAL A 250 3.63 25.08 -5.36
N LEU A 251 4.27 26.23 -5.58
CA LEU A 251 3.83 27.50 -5.01
C LEU A 251 2.50 28.00 -5.59
N ASP A 252 2.29 27.84 -6.90
CA ASP A 252 1.02 28.15 -7.56
C ASP A 252 -0.13 27.31 -6.99
N ILE A 253 0.09 25.99 -6.90
CA ILE A 253 -0.89 25.05 -6.35
C ILE A 253 -1.17 25.33 -4.88
N HIS A 254 -0.12 25.62 -4.09
CA HIS A 254 -0.27 26.03 -2.70
C HIS A 254 -1.15 27.29 -2.57
N SER A 255 -0.90 28.33 -3.37
CA SER A 255 -1.67 29.58 -3.35
C SER A 255 -3.16 29.35 -3.66
N ARG A 256 -3.45 28.59 -4.73
CA ARG A 256 -4.82 28.24 -5.11
C ARG A 256 -5.51 27.37 -4.07
N TYR A 257 -4.78 26.41 -3.50
CA TYR A 257 -5.28 25.54 -2.43
C TYR A 257 -5.60 26.32 -1.16
N ASP A 258 -4.70 27.22 -0.76
CA ASP A 258 -4.85 28.06 0.42
C ASP A 258 -6.08 28.97 0.29
N SER A 259 -6.24 29.60 -0.87
CA SER A 259 -7.37 30.46 -1.19
C SER A 259 -8.70 29.70 -1.14
N LEU A 260 -8.75 28.50 -1.71
CA LEU A 260 -9.96 27.67 -1.72
C LEU A 260 -10.33 27.20 -0.31
N LEU A 261 -9.38 26.69 0.47
CA LEU A 261 -9.67 26.25 1.83
C LEU A 261 -10.00 27.42 2.75
N GLU A 262 -9.32 28.57 2.61
CA GLU A 262 -9.64 29.75 3.40
C GLU A 262 -11.08 30.22 3.14
N LYS A 263 -11.53 30.20 1.87
CA LYS A 263 -12.91 30.48 1.50
C LYS A 263 -13.88 29.50 2.18
N ILE A 264 -13.63 28.19 2.08
CA ILE A 264 -14.48 27.17 2.70
C ILE A 264 -14.54 27.35 4.23
N MET A 265 -13.41 27.63 4.88
CA MET A 265 -13.36 27.85 6.32
C MET A 265 -14.15 29.11 6.73
N ARG A 266 -14.03 30.20 5.98
CA ARG A 266 -14.78 31.44 6.24
C ARG A 266 -16.29 31.25 6.07
N ASP A 267 -16.70 30.64 4.95
CA ASP A 267 -18.11 30.33 4.68
C ASP A 267 -18.71 29.50 5.85
N ARG A 268 -17.92 28.58 6.42
CA ARG A 268 -18.33 27.75 7.56
C ARG A 268 -18.41 28.50 8.87
N GLU A 269 -17.44 29.36 9.18
CA GLU A 269 -17.47 30.22 10.36
C GLU A 269 -18.67 31.18 10.33
N GLU A 270 -19.04 31.70 9.17
CA GLU A 270 -20.23 32.54 9.00
C GLU A 270 -21.53 31.76 9.23
N LEU A 271 -21.63 30.54 8.68
CA LEU A 271 -22.78 29.66 8.91
C LEU A 271 -22.94 29.30 10.39
N ARG A 272 -21.83 29.10 11.11
CA ARG A 272 -21.85 28.84 12.57
C ARG A 272 -22.38 30.02 13.37
N LYS A 273 -21.96 31.25 13.04
CA LYS A 273 -22.44 32.47 13.70
C LYS A 273 -23.94 32.71 13.49
N ASN A 274 -24.45 32.30 12.34
CA ASN A 274 -25.85 32.49 11.96
C ASN A 274 -26.78 31.33 12.40
N LYS A 275 -26.25 30.25 12.97
CA LYS A 275 -27.05 29.09 13.40
C LYS A 275 -27.73 29.31 14.75
N LYS A 276 -28.98 28.84 14.86
CA LYS A 276 -29.71 28.76 16.13
C LYS A 276 -29.18 27.56 16.95
N PRO A 277 -29.15 27.64 18.28
CA PRO A 277 -28.53 26.63 19.16
C PRO A 277 -29.21 25.25 19.18
N ASN A 278 -30.27 25.01 18.40
CA ASN A 278 -31.11 23.80 18.47
C ASN A 278 -31.09 22.90 17.21
N ASP A 279 -30.32 23.24 16.16
CA ASP A 279 -30.13 22.33 15.02
C ASP A 279 -28.86 21.50 15.23
N GLU A 280 -29.02 20.29 15.77
CA GLU A 280 -27.97 19.26 15.77
C GLU A 280 -27.77 18.68 14.36
N ASP A 281 -27.25 19.52 13.45
CA ASP A 281 -26.76 19.02 12.17
C ASP A 281 -25.59 18.06 12.38
N VAL A 282 -25.47 17.07 11.48
CA VAL A 282 -24.36 16.13 11.48
C VAL A 282 -23.05 16.91 11.26
N LYS A 283 -22.20 16.97 12.30
CA LYS A 283 -20.89 17.62 12.25
C LYS A 283 -20.00 16.94 11.21
N ASP A 284 -19.47 17.73 10.27
CA ASP A 284 -18.43 17.25 9.37
C ASP A 284 -17.03 17.35 10.00
N PHE A 285 -16.02 16.77 9.35
CA PHE A 285 -14.66 16.77 9.93
C PHE A 285 -14.10 18.18 10.08
N LEU A 286 -14.36 19.08 9.14
CA LEU A 286 -13.98 20.47 9.28
C LEU A 286 -14.65 21.08 10.51
N ASP A 287 -15.93 20.79 10.74
CA ASP A 287 -16.62 21.25 11.93
C ASP A 287 -15.99 20.71 13.22
N MET A 288 -15.65 19.42 13.26
CA MET A 288 -14.95 18.84 14.41
C MET A 288 -13.57 19.48 14.65
N MET A 289 -12.83 19.84 13.58
CA MET A 289 -11.54 20.52 13.73
C MET A 289 -11.68 21.98 14.18
N LEU A 290 -12.73 22.68 13.75
CA LEU A 290 -13.01 24.03 14.22
C LEU A 290 -13.41 24.04 15.70
N ASP A 291 -14.18 23.06 16.17
CA ASP A 291 -14.52 22.92 17.59
C ASP A 291 -13.27 22.73 18.46
N VAL A 292 -12.30 21.95 17.98
CA VAL A 292 -11.01 21.73 18.68
C VAL A 292 -10.10 22.96 18.59
N PHE A 293 -10.22 23.75 17.52
CA PHE A 293 -9.50 25.01 17.36
C PHE A 293 -10.03 26.10 18.30
N GLU A 294 -11.34 26.10 18.57
CA GLU A 294 -11.99 27.01 19.52
C GLU A 294 -11.77 26.63 20.99
N ASP A 295 -11.35 25.38 21.27
CA ASP A 295 -11.06 24.91 22.63
C ASP A 295 -9.71 25.43 23.17
N GLU A 296 -9.79 26.45 24.04
CA GLU A 296 -8.63 27.06 24.72
C GLU A 296 -7.91 26.10 25.69
N HIS A 297 -8.55 24.99 26.10
CA HIS A 297 -7.97 24.00 27.02
C HIS A 297 -7.26 22.83 26.32
N SER A 298 -7.13 22.88 25.00
CA SER A 298 -6.45 21.84 24.23
C SER A 298 -4.95 21.77 24.56
N GLU A 299 -4.41 20.54 24.66
CA GLU A 299 -2.99 20.29 24.97
C GLU A 299 -2.03 20.96 23.97
N ILE A 300 -2.51 21.27 22.76
CA ILE A 300 -1.75 21.90 21.67
C ILE A 300 -2.66 22.87 20.94
N GLN A 301 -2.24 24.13 20.87
CA GLN A 301 -2.93 25.15 20.09
C GLN A 301 -2.85 24.81 18.59
N LEU A 302 -3.98 24.40 18.03
CA LEU A 302 -4.10 24.20 16.59
C LEU A 302 -4.08 25.55 15.88
N THR A 303 -3.59 25.55 14.65
CA THR A 303 -3.56 26.74 13.79
C THR A 303 -4.37 26.41 12.54
N ARG A 304 -4.90 27.42 11.85
CA ARG A 304 -5.59 27.21 10.57
C ARG A 304 -4.75 26.39 9.58
N ASN A 305 -3.44 26.64 9.51
CA ASN A 305 -2.50 25.87 8.68
C ASN A 305 -2.48 24.37 9.03
N HIS A 306 -2.60 24.02 10.31
CA HIS A 306 -2.71 22.62 10.75
C HIS A 306 -3.99 21.97 10.21
N ILE A 307 -5.13 22.66 10.26
CA ILE A 307 -6.41 22.16 9.73
C ILE A 307 -6.32 21.97 8.21
N LYS A 308 -5.80 22.97 7.49
CA LYS A 308 -5.59 22.90 6.04
C LYS A 308 -4.69 21.72 5.64
N ALA A 309 -3.59 21.54 6.36
CA ALA A 309 -2.67 20.42 6.12
C ALA A 309 -3.33 19.05 6.37
N LEU A 310 -4.19 18.92 7.40
CA LEU A 310 -4.90 17.66 7.69
C LEU A 310 -5.89 17.28 6.60
N ILE A 311 -6.64 18.27 6.08
CA ILE A 311 -7.58 18.07 4.98
C ILE A 311 -6.81 17.57 3.74
N LEU A 312 -5.71 18.24 3.39
CA LEU A 312 -4.87 17.86 2.24
C LEU A 312 -4.36 16.42 2.34
N VAL A 313 -3.74 16.10 3.47
CA VAL A 313 -3.15 14.78 3.74
C VAL A 313 -4.23 13.71 3.63
N ARG A 314 -5.45 13.97 4.10
CA ARG A 314 -6.54 13.00 4.05
C ARG A 314 -7.00 12.73 2.62
N PHE A 315 -7.17 13.76 1.80
CA PHE A 315 -7.52 13.63 0.38
C PHE A 315 -6.49 12.80 -0.38
N PHE A 316 -5.21 13.14 -0.23
CA PHE A 316 -4.11 12.44 -0.90
C PHE A 316 -4.04 10.95 -0.53
N ASN A 317 -4.03 10.63 0.77
CA ASN A 317 -3.92 9.24 1.24
C ASN A 317 -5.10 8.37 0.77
N SER A 318 -6.30 8.95 0.72
CA SER A 318 -7.51 8.21 0.37
C SER A 318 -7.57 7.88 -1.12
N ARG A 319 -7.23 8.87 -1.98
CA ARG A 319 -7.26 8.70 -3.43
C ARG A 319 -6.33 7.59 -3.90
N TYR A 320 -5.12 7.53 -3.32
CA TYR A 320 -4.13 6.53 -3.70
C TYR A 320 -4.52 5.11 -3.30
N ARG A 321 -4.93 4.93 -2.03
CA ARG A 321 -5.16 3.60 -1.45
C ARG A 321 -6.48 2.97 -1.92
N HIS A 322 -7.56 3.73 -1.97
CA HIS A 322 -8.88 3.18 -2.27
C HIS A 322 -9.08 2.90 -3.77
N ASN A 323 -8.62 3.81 -4.63
CA ASN A 323 -8.82 3.64 -6.07
C ASN A 323 -8.07 2.41 -6.60
N ASN A 324 -6.78 2.28 -6.25
CA ASN A 324 -5.95 1.19 -6.76
C ASN A 324 -6.47 -0.17 -6.29
N ASN A 325 -6.98 -0.27 -5.05
CA ASN A 325 -7.54 -1.53 -4.53
C ASN A 325 -8.87 -1.89 -5.20
N SER A 326 -9.78 -0.94 -5.36
CA SER A 326 -11.10 -1.20 -5.95
C SER A 326 -11.03 -1.48 -7.45
N SER A 327 -10.23 -0.72 -8.21
CA SER A 327 -10.07 -0.94 -9.65
C SER A 327 -9.39 -2.27 -9.96
N ARG A 328 -8.31 -2.61 -9.21
CA ARG A 328 -7.61 -3.90 -9.32
C ARG A 328 -8.53 -5.07 -8.97
N MET A 329 -9.33 -4.93 -7.91
CA MET A 329 -10.32 -5.94 -7.53
C MET A 329 -11.32 -6.19 -8.65
N GLY A 330 -11.83 -5.12 -9.29
CA GLY A 330 -12.71 -5.25 -10.45
C GLY A 330 -12.05 -6.00 -11.61
N ILE A 331 -10.82 -5.64 -11.95
CA ILE A 331 -10.04 -6.32 -13.00
C ILE A 331 -9.81 -7.81 -12.67
N GLU A 332 -9.46 -8.13 -11.43
CA GLU A 332 -9.21 -9.50 -11.00
C GLU A 332 -10.49 -10.36 -11.04
N LEU A 333 -11.63 -9.78 -10.68
CA LEU A 333 -12.93 -10.45 -10.76
C LEU A 333 -13.36 -10.68 -12.22
N ILE A 334 -13.09 -9.74 -13.12
CA ILE A 334 -13.37 -9.89 -14.55
C ILE A 334 -12.47 -10.98 -15.16
N ASN A 335 -11.19 -11.03 -14.78
CA ASN A 335 -10.25 -12.02 -15.30
C ASN A 335 -10.46 -13.43 -14.74
N ASN A 336 -11.15 -13.59 -13.60
CA ASN A 336 -11.38 -14.87 -12.94
C ASN A 336 -12.90 -15.15 -12.76
N PRO A 337 -13.58 -15.66 -13.80
CA PRO A 337 -15.04 -15.85 -13.77
C PRO A 337 -15.53 -16.81 -12.68
N GLU A 338 -14.73 -17.83 -12.33
CA GLU A 338 -15.06 -18.73 -11.21
C GLU A 338 -15.06 -18.02 -9.85
N THR A 339 -14.12 -17.09 -9.64
CA THR A 339 -14.05 -16.29 -8.42
C THR A 339 -15.26 -15.36 -8.33
N LEU A 340 -15.63 -14.73 -9.46
CA LEU A 340 -16.82 -13.89 -9.55
C LEU A 340 -18.10 -14.69 -9.24
N ARG A 341 -18.28 -15.86 -9.86
CA ARG A 341 -19.45 -16.73 -9.64
C ARG A 341 -19.58 -17.16 -8.18
N LYS A 342 -18.48 -17.57 -7.54
CA LYS A 342 -18.49 -17.92 -6.11
C LYS A 342 -18.85 -16.74 -5.21
N THR A 343 -18.38 -15.54 -5.56
CA THR A 343 -18.71 -14.31 -4.82
C THR A 343 -20.20 -14.01 -4.94
N GLN A 344 -20.77 -14.14 -6.14
CA GLN A 344 -22.22 -13.99 -6.35
C GLN A 344 -23.01 -15.02 -5.54
N GLN A 345 -22.57 -16.29 -5.53
CA GLN A 345 -23.22 -17.33 -4.73
C GLN A 345 -23.18 -17.04 -3.22
N GLU A 346 -22.07 -16.53 -2.69
CA GLU A 346 -21.99 -16.12 -1.28
C GLU A 346 -22.96 -14.97 -0.99
N LEU A 347 -23.02 -13.97 -1.88
CA LEU A 347 -23.93 -12.83 -1.73
C LEU A 347 -25.40 -13.28 -1.78
N ASP A 348 -25.77 -14.15 -2.71
CA ASP A 348 -27.13 -14.68 -2.84
C ASP A 348 -27.54 -15.51 -1.62
N GLN A 349 -26.61 -16.26 -1.02
CA GLN A 349 -26.86 -17.06 0.18
C GLN A 349 -27.05 -16.22 1.43
N VAL A 350 -26.27 -15.15 1.61
CA VAL A 350 -26.24 -14.35 2.84
C VAL A 350 -27.24 -13.19 2.82
N VAL A 351 -27.32 -12.49 1.68
CA VAL A 351 -28.14 -11.27 1.53
C VAL A 351 -29.45 -11.58 0.81
N GLY A 352 -29.43 -12.50 -0.16
CA GLY A 352 -30.55 -12.78 -1.05
C GLY A 352 -30.75 -11.68 -2.10
N THR A 353 -31.88 -11.74 -2.81
CA THR A 353 -32.21 -10.83 -3.93
C THR A 353 -33.13 -9.66 -3.54
N SER A 354 -33.57 -9.60 -2.28
CA SER A 354 -34.59 -8.63 -1.83
C SER A 354 -34.03 -7.26 -1.46
N ARG A 355 -32.71 -7.14 -1.23
CA ARG A 355 -32.07 -5.88 -0.80
C ARG A 355 -30.63 -5.76 -1.30
N LEU A 356 -30.14 -4.52 -1.33
CA LEU A 356 -28.72 -4.25 -1.57
C LEU A 356 -27.86 -4.62 -0.35
N VAL A 357 -26.59 -4.93 -0.62
CA VAL A 357 -25.57 -5.25 0.38
C VAL A 357 -25.30 -4.03 1.26
N GLN A 358 -25.27 -4.21 2.58
CA GLN A 358 -24.99 -3.13 3.54
C GLN A 358 -23.69 -3.39 4.31
N GLU A 359 -23.12 -2.34 4.90
CA GLU A 359 -21.79 -2.43 5.55
C GLU A 359 -21.75 -3.44 6.71
N PHE A 360 -22.86 -3.66 7.42
CA PHE A 360 -22.91 -4.65 8.50
C PHE A 360 -22.87 -6.12 8.01
N ASP A 361 -23.21 -6.37 6.75
CA ASP A 361 -23.15 -7.71 6.16
C ASP A 361 -21.72 -8.18 5.94
N THR A 362 -20.76 -7.25 5.93
CA THR A 362 -19.33 -7.54 5.71
C THR A 362 -18.82 -8.65 6.61
N GLN A 363 -19.26 -8.72 7.87
CA GLN A 363 -18.83 -9.77 8.82
C GLN A 363 -19.30 -11.18 8.43
N ARG A 364 -20.39 -11.28 7.67
CA ARG A 364 -21.01 -12.55 7.23
C ARG A 364 -20.55 -12.98 5.83
N LEU A 365 -19.66 -12.22 5.19
CA LEU A 365 -19.14 -12.46 3.85
C LEU A 365 -17.63 -12.81 3.89
N PRO A 366 -17.24 -13.99 4.41
CA PRO A 366 -15.83 -14.36 4.58
C PRO A 366 -15.07 -14.49 3.25
N TYR A 367 -15.71 -14.94 2.17
CA TYR A 367 -15.08 -15.08 0.87
C TYR A 367 -14.82 -13.72 0.23
N LEU A 368 -15.78 -12.79 0.28
CA LEU A 368 -15.57 -11.40 -0.14
C LEU A 368 -14.41 -10.74 0.65
N GLN A 369 -14.33 -10.95 1.96
CA GLN A 369 -13.20 -10.47 2.76
C GLN A 369 -11.86 -11.07 2.32
N ALA A 370 -11.83 -12.36 1.97
CA ALA A 370 -10.65 -13.02 1.45
C ALA A 370 -10.19 -12.39 0.13
N ILE A 371 -11.12 -12.06 -0.77
CA ILE A 371 -10.83 -11.37 -2.04
C ILE A 371 -10.26 -9.98 -1.79
N ILE A 372 -10.84 -9.20 -0.85
CA ILE A 372 -10.33 -7.86 -0.51
C ILE A 372 -8.91 -7.95 0.06
N LYS A 373 -8.65 -8.93 0.94
CA LYS A 373 -7.32 -9.18 1.51
C LYS A 373 -6.32 -9.58 0.43
N GLU A 374 -6.69 -10.46 -0.48
CA GLU A 374 -5.84 -10.92 -1.59
C GLU A 374 -5.55 -9.78 -2.58
N SER A 375 -6.57 -9.01 -2.98
CA SER A 375 -6.39 -7.81 -3.82
C SER A 375 -5.44 -6.82 -3.17
N SER A 376 -5.60 -6.58 -1.86
CA SER A 376 -4.70 -5.72 -1.09
C SER A 376 -3.28 -6.28 -0.96
N ALA A 377 -3.12 -7.61 -0.91
CA ALA A 377 -1.82 -8.28 -0.88
C ALA A 377 -1.09 -8.15 -2.23
N LYS A 378 -1.79 -8.38 -3.35
CA LYS A 378 -1.25 -8.17 -4.70
C LYS A 378 -0.91 -6.71 -4.98
N ASN A 379 -1.74 -5.77 -4.53
CA ASN A 379 -1.47 -4.34 -4.68
C ASN A 379 -0.29 -3.83 -3.85
N ARG A 380 0.21 -4.62 -2.89
CA ARG A 380 1.46 -4.32 -2.19
C ARG A 380 2.68 -4.34 -3.13
N ILE A 381 2.54 -4.92 -4.34
CA ILE A 381 3.66 -5.19 -5.25
C ILE A 381 3.64 -4.27 -6.49
N ASP A 382 2.51 -3.81 -7.04
CA ASP A 382 2.50 -3.28 -8.41
C ASP A 382 2.27 -1.76 -8.57
N TYR A 383 1.59 -1.10 -7.63
CA TYR A 383 1.21 0.32 -7.78
C TYR A 383 1.42 1.08 -6.47
N TRP A 384 2.69 1.18 -6.08
CA TRP A 384 3.16 2.13 -5.08
C TRP A 384 4.07 3.15 -5.75
N ASN A 385 3.72 4.43 -5.60
CA ASN A 385 4.32 5.51 -6.36
C ASN A 385 5.80 5.54 -5.98
N PRO A 386 6.72 5.42 -6.94
CA PRO A 386 8.15 5.33 -6.69
C PRO A 386 8.67 6.45 -5.77
N CYS A 387 8.14 7.67 -5.93
CA CYS A 387 8.51 8.83 -5.13
C CYS A 387 8.04 8.74 -3.67
N PHE A 388 6.92 8.06 -3.40
CA PHE A 388 6.41 7.85 -2.04
C PHE A 388 7.27 6.85 -1.27
N HIS A 389 7.88 5.87 -1.96
CA HIS A 389 8.85 4.96 -1.34
C HIS A 389 10.08 5.71 -0.84
N LEU A 390 10.59 6.72 -1.56
CA LEU A 390 11.76 7.49 -1.10
C LEU A 390 11.46 8.44 0.08
N GLN A 391 10.19 8.67 0.37
CA GLN A 391 9.72 9.58 1.42
C GLN A 391 9.31 8.85 2.72
N LEU A 392 9.09 7.54 2.66
CA LEU A 392 8.89 6.67 3.81
C LEU A 392 10.16 5.84 4.05
N PRO A 393 10.44 5.40 5.30
CA PRO A 393 11.46 4.36 5.51
C PRO A 393 11.14 3.14 4.62
N VAL A 394 12.02 2.84 3.67
CA VAL A 394 11.81 1.78 2.67
C VAL A 394 12.02 0.42 3.33
N VAL A 395 10.94 -0.13 3.87
CA VAL A 395 10.87 -1.53 4.27
C VAL A 395 10.07 -2.27 3.20
N MET A 396 10.77 -3.01 2.35
CA MET A 396 10.18 -4.01 1.46
C MET A 396 9.85 -5.24 2.32
N ILE A 397 8.58 -5.59 2.46
CA ILE A 397 8.22 -6.85 3.10
C ILE A 397 8.19 -7.89 1.98
N PRO A 398 9.15 -8.84 1.88
CA PRO A 398 9.09 -9.90 0.89
C PRO A 398 7.94 -10.85 1.25
N LYS A 399 7.70 -11.82 0.36
CA LYS A 399 6.75 -12.91 0.61
C LYS A 399 6.94 -13.54 2.00
N VAL A 400 5.81 -13.84 2.62
CA VAL A 400 5.65 -14.32 3.99
C VAL A 400 6.43 -15.62 4.19
N VAL A 401 7.34 -15.65 5.16
CA VAL A 401 7.85 -16.88 5.76
C VAL A 401 6.75 -17.42 6.67
N ALA A 402 6.25 -18.61 6.38
CA ALA A 402 5.25 -19.25 7.24
C ALA A 402 5.96 -20.00 8.37
N THR A 403 5.72 -19.61 9.62
CA THR A 403 6.18 -20.37 10.79
C THR A 403 5.12 -21.38 11.18
N ALA A 404 5.39 -22.67 10.98
CA ALA A 404 4.52 -23.74 11.44
C ALA A 404 5.00 -24.24 12.81
N THR A 405 4.06 -24.43 13.74
CA THR A 405 4.34 -24.94 15.09
C THR A 405 3.83 -26.37 15.19
N PHE A 406 4.70 -27.29 15.64
CA PHE A 406 4.39 -28.73 15.71
C PHE A 406 4.57 -29.23 17.14
N GLU A 407 3.54 -29.86 17.71
CA GLU A 407 3.55 -30.32 19.12
C GLU A 407 4.28 -31.66 19.34
N SER A 408 4.78 -32.34 18.30
CA SER A 408 5.59 -33.54 18.46
C SER A 408 6.50 -33.78 17.25
N ILE A 409 7.82 -33.61 17.45
CA ILE A 409 8.85 -33.86 16.42
C ILE A 409 9.31 -35.33 16.40
N ALA A 410 8.89 -36.15 17.37
CA ALA A 410 9.46 -37.48 17.60
C ALA A 410 9.08 -38.59 16.59
N SER A 411 8.34 -38.28 15.51
CA SER A 411 8.03 -39.29 14.49
C SER A 411 8.85 -39.05 13.23
N GLY A 412 9.69 -40.03 12.83
CA GLY A 412 10.50 -39.97 11.60
C GLY A 412 9.69 -39.60 10.35
N CYS A 413 8.39 -39.89 10.34
CA CYS A 413 7.46 -39.50 9.29
C CYS A 413 7.34 -37.98 9.03
N VAL A 414 7.54 -37.12 10.04
CA VAL A 414 7.46 -35.66 9.87
C VAL A 414 8.73 -35.13 9.20
N PHE A 415 9.88 -35.73 9.51
CA PHE A 415 11.14 -35.41 8.84
C PHE A 415 11.11 -35.87 7.38
N ASP A 416 10.67 -37.11 7.12
CA ASP A 416 10.50 -37.64 5.76
C ASP A 416 9.52 -36.80 4.94
N PHE A 417 8.45 -36.29 5.57
CA PHE A 417 7.51 -35.34 4.95
C PHE A 417 8.22 -34.10 4.42
N PHE A 418 9.05 -33.42 5.24
CA PHE A 418 9.75 -32.20 4.81
C PHE A 418 10.86 -32.47 3.79
N VAL A 419 11.57 -33.60 3.90
CA VAL A 419 12.58 -34.01 2.91
C VAL A 419 11.93 -34.23 1.54
N ASN A 420 10.78 -34.90 1.49
CA ASN A 420 10.04 -35.12 0.24
C ASN A 420 9.53 -33.79 -0.34
N CYS A 421 9.15 -32.83 0.52
CA CYS A 421 8.81 -31.47 0.09
C CYS A 421 9.99 -30.70 -0.53
N ILE A 422 11.22 -30.91 -0.07
CA ILE A 422 12.43 -30.34 -0.69
C ILE A 422 12.68 -30.99 -2.06
N LEU A 423 12.63 -32.33 -2.15
CA LEU A 423 12.89 -33.06 -3.39
C LEU A 423 11.94 -32.69 -4.53
N LYS A 424 10.72 -32.26 -4.20
CA LYS A 424 9.70 -31.83 -5.16
C LYS A 424 9.67 -30.31 -5.39
N GLY A 425 10.55 -29.55 -4.74
CA GLY A 425 10.72 -28.11 -4.95
C GLY A 425 9.64 -27.22 -4.31
N TYR A 426 8.95 -27.73 -3.27
CA TYR A 426 7.90 -26.96 -2.56
C TYR A 426 8.47 -26.12 -1.41
N ILE A 427 9.55 -26.59 -0.79
CA ILE A 427 10.25 -25.97 0.34
C ILE A 427 11.71 -25.82 -0.06
N LYS A 428 12.28 -24.64 0.18
CA LYS A 428 13.69 -24.37 -0.10
C LYS A 428 14.59 -24.95 0.99
N ASN A 429 14.20 -24.79 2.25
CA ASN A 429 14.87 -25.40 3.39
C ASN A 429 13.95 -25.44 4.62
N PHE A 430 14.26 -26.23 5.64
CA PHE A 430 13.59 -26.17 6.95
C PHE A 430 14.60 -26.22 8.10
N GLU A 431 14.37 -25.44 9.15
CA GLU A 431 15.17 -25.43 10.37
C GLU A 431 14.33 -25.91 11.55
N VAL A 432 14.86 -26.87 12.31
CA VAL A 432 14.21 -27.45 13.48
C VAL A 432 14.78 -26.81 14.74
N HIS A 433 13.98 -26.00 15.43
CA HIS A 433 14.30 -25.47 16.75
C HIS A 433 13.61 -26.31 17.83
N ASP A 434 14.37 -27.01 18.68
CA ASP A 434 13.82 -27.84 19.76
C ASP A 434 14.28 -27.35 21.15
N PRO A 435 13.51 -26.45 21.81
CA PRO A 435 13.89 -26.01 23.15
C PRO A 435 13.49 -27.01 24.23
N HIS A 436 12.26 -27.53 24.25
CA HIS A 436 11.76 -28.39 25.34
C HIS A 436 10.51 -29.23 24.95
N ARG A 437 10.66 -30.25 24.09
CA ARG A 437 9.63 -31.24 23.67
C ARG A 437 8.51 -30.76 22.73
N VAL A 438 8.45 -29.48 22.40
CA VAL A 438 7.63 -28.93 21.30
C VAL A 438 8.59 -28.23 20.35
N GLY A 439 9.00 -28.93 19.31
CA GLY A 439 9.93 -28.34 18.36
C GLY A 439 9.19 -27.47 17.33
N ARG A 440 9.71 -26.27 17.11
CA ARG A 440 9.23 -25.35 16.08
C ARG A 440 10.04 -25.60 14.82
N ILE A 441 9.36 -25.79 13.69
CA ILE A 441 10.01 -25.97 12.39
C ILE A 441 9.77 -24.69 11.59
N ALA A 442 10.82 -23.92 11.39
CA ALA A 442 10.81 -22.78 10.47
C ALA A 442 11.00 -23.31 9.05
N ILE A 443 10.07 -23.01 8.15
CA ILE A 443 10.07 -23.54 6.79
C ILE A 443 10.25 -22.35 5.84
N ASP A 444 11.31 -22.40 5.02
CA ASP A 444 11.52 -21.44 3.94
C ASP A 444 10.75 -21.93 2.70
N LEU A 445 9.57 -21.35 2.46
CA LEU A 445 8.69 -21.75 1.37
C LEU A 445 9.22 -21.26 0.02
N GLN A 446 9.25 -22.13 -0.99
CA GLN A 446 9.66 -21.75 -2.34
C GLN A 446 8.42 -21.36 -3.18
N GLY A 447 8.32 -20.10 -3.60
CA GLY A 447 7.36 -19.68 -4.63
C GLY A 447 5.95 -19.27 -4.15
N ARG A 448 4.89 -19.87 -4.72
CA ARG A 448 3.47 -19.44 -4.62
C ARG A 448 2.66 -20.17 -3.52
N VAL A 449 3.33 -20.82 -2.57
CA VAL A 449 2.69 -21.52 -1.45
C VAL A 449 2.50 -20.53 -0.29
N ASN A 450 1.29 -20.45 0.27
CA ASN A 450 0.91 -19.45 1.28
C ASN A 450 0.86 -20.03 2.71
N ASP A 451 0.54 -21.32 2.88
CA ASP A 451 0.53 -22.00 4.18
C ASP A 451 0.91 -23.50 4.04
N CYS A 452 1.57 -24.04 5.06
CA CYS A 452 1.94 -25.47 5.17
C CYS A 452 1.59 -25.97 6.57
N ARG A 453 0.79 -27.05 6.64
CA ARG A 453 0.41 -27.66 7.93
C ARG A 453 0.60 -29.17 7.88
N ALA A 454 1.43 -29.68 8.78
CA ALA A 454 1.38 -31.09 9.17
C ALA A 454 0.25 -31.29 10.19
N LEU A 455 -0.49 -32.38 10.04
CA LEU A 455 -1.61 -32.70 10.92
C LEU A 455 -1.11 -33.48 12.14
N THR A 456 -1.36 -32.94 13.32
CA THR A 456 -1.04 -33.61 14.59
C THR A 456 -1.90 -34.86 14.80
N TYR A 457 -3.19 -34.78 14.43
CA TYR A 457 -4.09 -35.93 14.43
C TYR A 457 -4.20 -36.53 13.03
N ARG A 458 -3.66 -37.74 12.86
CA ARG A 458 -3.60 -38.43 11.59
C ARG A 458 -4.90 -39.17 11.34
N GLN A 459 -5.64 -38.74 10.33
CA GLN A 459 -6.84 -39.41 9.88
C GLN A 459 -6.48 -40.45 8.81
N ASP A 460 -6.96 -41.68 9.00
CA ASP A 460 -6.91 -42.71 7.95
C ASP A 460 -7.95 -42.43 6.87
N ILE A 461 -7.51 -42.39 5.62
CA ILE A 461 -8.31 -42.10 4.44
C ILE A 461 -8.08 -43.20 3.40
N LYS A 462 -9.18 -43.76 2.89
CA LYS A 462 -9.15 -44.72 1.78
C LYS A 462 -8.96 -43.96 0.46
N ALA A 463 -8.33 -44.58 -0.53
CA ALA A 463 -8.04 -43.96 -1.82
C ALA A 463 -9.25 -43.25 -2.47
N LYS A 464 -10.43 -43.90 -2.41
CA LYS A 464 -11.70 -43.35 -2.91
C LYS A 464 -12.20 -42.07 -2.22
N ASP A 465 -11.75 -41.80 -1.00
CA ASP A 465 -12.21 -40.67 -0.18
C ASP A 465 -11.22 -39.49 -0.21
N ILE A 466 -10.07 -39.64 -0.89
CA ILE A 466 -9.01 -38.61 -0.98
C ILE A 466 -9.52 -37.35 -1.69
N GLU A 467 -10.25 -37.47 -2.80
CA GLU A 467 -10.77 -36.31 -3.53
C GLU A 467 -11.79 -35.49 -2.72
N LYS A 468 -12.62 -36.19 -1.93
CA LYS A 468 -13.58 -35.56 -1.02
C LYS A 468 -12.85 -34.81 0.09
N TYR A 469 -11.80 -35.43 0.65
CA TYR A 469 -10.95 -34.78 1.66
C TYR A 469 -10.24 -33.54 1.11
N LYS A 470 -9.69 -33.62 -0.11
CA LYS A 470 -9.07 -32.50 -0.84
C LYS A 470 -10.04 -31.33 -0.97
N THR A 471 -11.26 -31.60 -1.42
CA THR A 471 -12.29 -30.57 -1.65
C THR A 471 -12.74 -29.90 -0.34
N LEU A 472 -12.70 -30.60 0.79
CA LEU A 472 -13.08 -30.07 2.10
C LEU A 472 -11.97 -29.26 2.78
N LYS A 473 -10.70 -29.67 2.61
CA LYS A 473 -9.58 -29.10 3.37
C LYS A 473 -8.76 -28.08 2.62
N LEU A 474 -8.67 -28.17 1.29
CA LEU A 474 -7.95 -27.18 0.49
C LEU A 474 -8.89 -26.07 0.04
N PRO A 475 -8.45 -24.79 0.07
CA PRO A 475 -9.29 -23.67 -0.33
C PRO A 475 -9.67 -23.67 -1.82
N THR A 476 -9.02 -24.49 -2.67
CA THR A 476 -9.38 -24.61 -4.11
C THR A 476 -8.97 -25.94 -4.72
N ARG A 477 -9.71 -26.47 -5.71
CA ARG A 477 -9.38 -27.75 -6.38
C ARG A 477 -8.10 -27.71 -7.23
N GLN A 478 -7.72 -26.53 -7.72
CA GLN A 478 -6.54 -26.31 -8.56
C GLN A 478 -5.26 -26.04 -7.74
N TRP A 479 -5.38 -25.77 -6.44
CA TRP A 479 -4.25 -25.30 -5.63
C TRP A 479 -4.15 -26.03 -4.30
N GLY A 480 -2.94 -26.48 -4.04
CA GLY A 480 -2.59 -27.23 -2.84
C GLY A 480 -2.61 -28.73 -3.02
N TYR A 481 -1.85 -29.43 -2.19
CA TYR A 481 -1.74 -30.87 -2.24
C TYR A 481 -1.80 -31.45 -0.83
N VAL A 482 -2.33 -32.66 -0.75
CA VAL A 482 -2.39 -33.47 0.46
C VAL A 482 -1.31 -34.54 0.36
N VAL A 483 -0.57 -34.75 1.45
CA VAL A 483 0.46 -35.78 1.53
C VAL A 483 -0.04 -36.92 2.41
N ILE A 484 0.12 -38.14 1.91
CA ILE A 484 -0.44 -39.35 2.50
C ILE A 484 0.70 -40.34 2.72
N SER A 485 0.82 -40.86 3.93
CA SER A 485 1.68 -42.00 4.23
C SER A 485 1.01 -43.26 3.68
N THR A 486 1.74 -44.11 2.98
CA THR A 486 1.27 -45.41 2.48
C THR A 486 2.29 -46.50 2.86
N PRO A 487 1.95 -47.80 2.74
CA PRO A 487 2.91 -48.88 3.00
C PRO A 487 4.17 -48.80 2.13
N ASP A 488 4.06 -48.22 0.92
CA ASP A 488 5.17 -48.06 -0.03
C ASP A 488 5.96 -46.75 0.17
N GLY A 489 5.65 -46.00 1.23
CA GLY A 489 6.27 -44.72 1.56
C GLY A 489 5.30 -43.54 1.52
N VAL A 490 5.86 -42.33 1.54
CA VAL A 490 5.08 -41.08 1.55
C VAL A 490 4.79 -40.65 0.10
N LEU A 491 3.51 -40.53 -0.24
CA LEU A 491 3.03 -40.20 -1.57
C LEU A 491 2.21 -38.91 -1.55
N ASP A 492 2.19 -38.20 -2.67
CA ASP A 492 1.22 -37.13 -2.90
C ASP A 492 -0.17 -37.73 -3.16
N TYR A 493 -1.20 -36.91 -3.03
CA TYR A 493 -2.58 -37.38 -3.25
C TYR A 493 -2.83 -37.85 -4.70
N GLU A 494 -2.11 -37.32 -5.69
CA GLU A 494 -2.29 -37.70 -7.10
C GLU A 494 -1.73 -39.09 -7.36
N GLU A 495 -0.53 -39.39 -6.88
CA GLU A 495 0.10 -40.69 -6.99
C GLU A 495 -0.60 -41.73 -6.09
N ALA A 496 -1.11 -41.30 -4.93
CA ALA A 496 -1.93 -42.15 -4.06
C ALA A 496 -3.25 -42.56 -4.74
N ILE A 497 -3.93 -41.64 -5.43
CA ILE A 497 -5.12 -41.94 -6.24
C ILE A 497 -4.74 -42.84 -7.42
N ARG A 498 -3.65 -42.54 -8.13
CA ARG A 498 -3.19 -43.31 -9.30
C ARG A 498 -2.87 -44.76 -8.95
N ARG A 499 -2.22 -44.98 -7.80
CA ARG A 499 -1.87 -46.31 -7.29
C ARG A 499 -2.99 -46.96 -6.47
N ASN A 500 -4.11 -46.27 -6.28
CA ASN A 500 -5.27 -46.70 -5.49
C ASN A 500 -4.91 -47.14 -4.05
N VAL A 501 -4.00 -46.41 -3.42
CA VAL A 501 -3.52 -46.67 -2.05
C VAL A 501 -3.85 -45.48 -1.14
N GLY A 502 -4.22 -45.76 0.11
CA GLY A 502 -4.54 -44.74 1.09
C GLY A 502 -4.30 -45.26 2.51
N ARG A 503 -3.89 -44.36 3.40
CA ARG A 503 -3.70 -44.63 4.83
C ARG A 503 -3.73 -43.28 5.56
N GLN A 504 -2.66 -42.85 6.22
CA GLN A 504 -2.68 -41.66 7.07
C GLN A 504 -2.36 -40.38 6.31
N VAL A 505 -3.20 -39.35 6.46
CA VAL A 505 -2.84 -38.00 5.99
C VAL A 505 -1.80 -37.39 6.93
N LEU A 506 -0.66 -37.00 6.36
CA LEU A 506 0.44 -36.38 7.10
C LEU A 506 0.30 -34.86 7.16
N GLY A 507 -0.26 -34.25 6.12
CA GLY A 507 -0.38 -32.79 6.04
C GLY A 507 -0.87 -32.33 4.68
N TYR A 508 -1.01 -31.01 4.54
CA TYR A 508 -1.35 -30.39 3.27
C TYR A 508 -0.70 -29.01 3.12
N PHE A 509 -0.56 -28.58 1.87
CA PHE A 509 -0.03 -27.28 1.46
C PHE A 509 -1.02 -26.56 0.56
N HIS A 510 -1.08 -25.22 0.61
CA HIS A 510 -1.85 -24.39 -0.32
C HIS A 510 -1.32 -22.96 -0.45
#